data_AF-A0A545V6E1-F1
#
_entry.id   AF-A0A545V6E1-F1
#
_cell.length_a   1.000
_cell.length_b   1.000
_cell.length_c   1.000
_cell.angle_alpha   90.00
_cell.angle_beta   90.00
_cell.angle_gamma   90.00
#
_symmetry.space_group_name_H-M   'P 1'
#
loop_
_entity.id
_entity.type
_entity.pdbx_description
1 polymer ?
#
loop_
_entity_poly.entity_id
_entity_poly.type
_entity_poly.pdbx_seq_one_letter_code
_entity_poly.pdbx_strand_id
1 'polypeptide(L)'
;MGSDESISSLAAQVSSLAGSFTKSLADVNIAEPNFSSQSPTSYDGLTAELFLQRQGLLDKIMDMWYLFQGPSERIFNYVHTCMPDIMALNLMNHFDLWSAVPLNDSASVGDIAKHVDLPEEVVKPLVQSTGLRALVSTVLDDAGAPMLAMNKALELHARGQPKLSKDMTRTSFALHQRGATIGNYTTSWEYIENDGDGERKGWRQRNFVEFMRYIKEIFKLEATLETSFDWEALGKSTVVDVGGSGGHDSFYLAEKFPELKIIVEDLPEVEPAFNKHRPEALKDRVTFVAHDFFEPQTVQADVFLLKLILHDWPDEECVKILRGFIPALRPGARVFLLDYVGRQDSEDGQPPMPRSIQQMGTATDLRMMALFSAEERPAEAWKTIIRSADDRFDIKKLDDLSELFIKDCWWRDILSFSWDCTTKRYQDNFGSFLNSSSKTVRNLKVCELGGLKPVLVQWAGQAWVQTAFTFDAEHGDCRGLVRLENEADMNLKSWKVFTELQELHPQKHLEARRVQSPAAAQKSP
;
A
#
# COMPACT_ATOMS: atom_id res chain seq x y z
N MET A 1 20.34 2.76 -0.14
CA MET A 1 21.40 3.78 -0.26
C MET A 1 22.66 3.06 -0.66
N GLY A 2 23.29 3.46 -1.76
CA GLY A 2 24.62 2.95 -2.12
C GLY A 2 25.64 3.44 -1.09
N SER A 3 26.64 2.63 -0.76
CA SER A 3 27.68 2.96 0.24
C SER A 3 28.54 4.17 -0.12
N ASP A 4 28.38 4.73 -1.32
CA ASP A 4 29.26 5.73 -1.93
C ASP A 4 28.57 7.09 -2.15
N GLU A 5 27.28 7.25 -1.78
CA GLU A 5 26.56 8.51 -1.92
C GLU A 5 26.90 9.48 -0.77
N SER A 6 27.61 10.56 -1.08
CA SER A 6 27.85 11.68 -0.15
C SER A 6 26.77 12.75 -0.26
N ILE A 7 26.63 13.59 0.78
CA ILE A 7 25.73 14.76 0.78
C ILE A 7 25.99 15.65 -0.45
N SER A 8 27.25 15.93 -0.75
CA SER A 8 27.63 16.77 -1.90
C SER A 8 27.27 16.12 -3.24
N SER A 9 27.43 14.79 -3.36
CA SER A 9 27.01 14.04 -4.55
C SER A 9 25.50 14.11 -4.75
N LEU A 10 24.72 13.89 -3.68
CA LEU A 10 23.26 13.96 -3.71
C LEU A 10 22.77 15.37 -4.05
N ALA A 11 23.37 16.42 -3.46
CA ALA A 11 23.02 17.80 -3.77
C ALA A 11 23.25 18.15 -5.26
N ALA A 12 24.37 17.69 -5.83
CA ALA A 12 24.66 17.87 -7.26
C ALA A 12 23.64 17.14 -8.15
N GLN A 13 23.26 15.91 -7.78
CA GLN A 13 22.23 15.15 -8.49
C GLN A 13 20.85 15.82 -8.40
N VAL A 14 20.45 16.29 -7.21
CA VAL A 14 19.19 17.02 -7.01
C VAL A 14 19.15 18.27 -7.87
N SER A 15 20.23 19.07 -7.91
CA SER A 15 20.30 20.27 -8.74
C SER A 15 20.19 19.93 -10.23
N SER A 16 20.89 18.90 -10.69
CA SER A 16 20.84 18.44 -12.09
C SER A 16 19.46 17.93 -12.48
N LEU A 17 18.84 17.08 -11.65
CA LEU A 17 17.50 16.52 -11.89
C LEU A 17 16.43 17.61 -11.84
N ALA A 18 16.52 18.56 -10.90
CA ALA A 18 15.61 19.70 -10.81
C ALA A 18 15.68 20.56 -12.08
N GLY A 19 16.88 20.91 -12.54
CA GLY A 19 17.04 21.69 -13.77
C GLY A 19 16.55 20.96 -15.02
N SER A 20 16.75 19.64 -15.09
CA SER A 20 16.19 18.83 -16.18
C SER A 20 14.66 18.77 -16.12
N PHE A 21 14.10 18.65 -14.91
CA PHE A 21 12.66 18.53 -14.73
C PHE A 21 11.93 19.83 -15.06
N THR A 22 12.44 20.99 -14.61
CA THR A 22 11.86 22.30 -14.93
C THR A 22 11.91 22.59 -16.43
N LYS A 23 13.01 22.25 -17.11
CA LYS A 23 13.09 22.34 -18.57
C LYS A 23 12.03 21.47 -19.24
N SER A 24 11.91 20.23 -18.80
CA SER A 24 10.97 19.29 -19.42
C SER A 24 9.51 19.69 -19.19
N LEU A 25 9.18 20.31 -18.04
CA LEU A 25 7.87 20.93 -17.80
C LEU A 25 7.60 22.09 -18.77
N ALA A 26 8.59 22.97 -18.99
CA ALA A 26 8.47 24.09 -19.92
C ALA A 26 8.26 23.61 -21.37
N ASP A 27 8.94 22.54 -21.77
CA ASP A 27 8.82 21.95 -23.12
C ASP A 27 7.40 21.43 -23.41
N VAL A 28 6.65 21.02 -22.39
CA VAL A 28 5.24 20.59 -22.51
C VAL A 28 4.24 21.66 -22.00
N ASN A 29 4.70 22.88 -21.77
CA ASN A 29 3.89 24.01 -21.32
C ASN A 29 3.11 23.76 -20.01
N ILE A 30 3.71 23.02 -19.08
CA ILE A 30 3.17 22.80 -17.73
C ILE A 30 3.85 23.77 -16.76
N ALA A 31 3.06 24.48 -15.95
CA ALA A 31 3.57 25.42 -14.96
C ALA A 31 4.35 24.70 -13.84
N GLU A 32 5.38 25.37 -13.31
CA GLU A 32 6.12 24.85 -12.17
C GLU A 32 5.31 24.95 -10.87
N PRO A 33 5.37 23.92 -9.99
CA PRO A 33 4.80 24.01 -8.65
C PRO A 33 5.49 25.08 -7.83
N ASN A 34 4.69 25.84 -7.08
CA ASN A 34 5.14 26.86 -6.16
C ASN A 34 4.28 26.87 -4.88
N PHE A 35 4.60 27.74 -3.93
CA PHE A 35 3.90 27.84 -2.64
C PHE A 35 2.66 28.76 -2.66
N SER A 36 2.26 29.28 -3.82
CA SER A 36 1.06 30.12 -3.93
C SER A 36 -0.22 29.29 -4.03
N SER A 37 -1.36 29.90 -3.74
CA SER A 37 -2.68 29.29 -3.95
C SER A 37 -3.00 28.99 -5.42
N GLN A 38 -2.25 29.57 -6.36
CA GLN A 38 -2.40 29.36 -7.80
C GLN A 38 -1.41 28.32 -8.35
N SER A 39 -0.67 27.64 -7.47
CA SER A 39 0.19 26.53 -7.86
C SER A 39 -0.62 25.42 -8.54
N PRO A 40 -0.11 24.79 -9.61
CA PRO A 40 -0.81 23.71 -10.29
C PRO A 40 -1.10 22.56 -9.32
N THR A 41 -2.37 22.20 -9.21
CA THR A 41 -2.87 21.09 -8.37
C THR A 41 -3.00 19.77 -9.13
N SER A 42 -2.90 19.82 -10.46
CA SER A 42 -2.85 18.66 -11.36
C SER A 42 -1.87 18.93 -12.50
N TYR A 43 -1.31 17.87 -13.07
CA TYR A 43 -0.32 17.92 -14.15
C TYR A 43 -0.91 17.28 -15.41
N ASP A 44 -1.95 17.90 -15.96
CA ASP A 44 -2.55 17.43 -17.21
C ASP A 44 -1.51 17.48 -18.34
N GLY A 45 -1.35 16.37 -19.08
CA GLY A 45 -0.33 16.23 -20.13
C GLY A 45 1.05 15.74 -19.65
N LEU A 46 1.22 15.38 -18.38
CA LEU A 46 2.46 14.77 -17.89
C LEU A 46 2.71 13.40 -18.57
N THR A 47 3.83 13.27 -19.27
CA THR A 47 4.24 12.00 -19.87
C THR A 47 4.72 11.01 -18.81
N ALA A 48 4.71 9.70 -19.12
CA ALA A 48 5.25 8.68 -18.23
C ALA A 48 6.73 8.93 -17.87
N GLU A 49 7.52 9.41 -18.83
CA GLU A 49 8.92 9.79 -18.64
C GLU A 49 9.06 10.96 -17.66
N LEU A 50 8.29 12.03 -17.85
CA LEU A 50 8.26 13.18 -16.94
C LEU A 50 7.83 12.79 -15.51
N PHE A 51 6.85 11.89 -15.41
CA PHE A 51 6.44 11.34 -14.12
C PHE A 51 7.58 10.60 -13.43
N LEU A 52 8.27 9.69 -14.14
CA LEU A 52 9.40 8.95 -13.57
C LEU A 52 10.57 9.87 -13.21
N GLN A 53 10.84 10.88 -14.02
CA GLN A 53 11.83 11.91 -13.72
C GLN A 53 11.49 12.66 -12.42
N ARG A 54 10.23 13.04 -12.23
CA ARG A 54 9.75 13.66 -10.98
C ARG A 54 9.97 12.73 -9.78
N GLN A 55 9.65 11.45 -9.92
CA GLN A 55 9.83 10.48 -8.82
C GLN A 55 11.30 10.25 -8.49
N GLY A 56 12.17 10.18 -9.50
CA GLY A 56 13.62 10.10 -9.30
C GLY A 56 14.19 11.32 -8.58
N LEU A 57 13.73 12.53 -8.93
CA LEU A 57 14.09 13.76 -8.20
C LEU A 57 13.64 13.70 -6.74
N LEU A 58 12.39 13.31 -6.48
CA LEU A 58 11.86 13.17 -5.12
C LEU A 58 12.66 12.15 -4.30
N ASP A 59 13.02 11.02 -4.89
CA ASP A 59 13.83 10.01 -4.22
C ASP A 59 15.20 10.55 -3.82
N LYS A 60 15.86 11.33 -4.69
CA LYS A 60 17.16 11.94 -4.37
C LYS A 60 17.07 13.03 -3.31
N ILE A 61 15.98 13.81 -3.31
CA ILE A 61 15.70 14.76 -2.22
C ILE A 61 15.53 14.01 -0.90
N MET A 62 14.78 12.90 -0.90
CA MET A 62 14.56 12.07 0.28
C MET A 62 15.83 11.37 0.74
N ASP A 63 16.68 10.89 -0.18
CA ASP A 63 17.99 10.32 0.15
C ASP A 63 18.86 11.35 0.86
N MET A 64 18.90 12.58 0.33
CA MET A 64 19.63 13.68 0.94
C MET A 64 19.07 14.02 2.33
N TRP A 65 17.75 14.12 2.47
CA TRP A 65 17.05 14.36 3.75
C TRP A 65 17.35 13.29 4.79
N TYR A 66 17.35 12.02 4.40
CA TYR A 66 17.68 10.90 5.27
C TYR A 66 19.16 10.87 5.64
N LEU A 67 20.06 11.18 4.70
CA LEU A 67 21.50 11.20 4.95
C LEU A 67 21.88 12.33 5.91
N PHE A 68 21.24 13.51 5.79
CA PHE A 68 21.48 14.64 6.69
C PHE A 68 21.12 14.34 8.15
N GLN A 69 20.00 13.66 8.39
CA GLN A 69 19.58 13.25 9.75
C GLN A 69 20.40 12.06 10.28
N GLY A 70 20.89 11.20 9.38
CA GLY A 70 21.48 9.93 9.78
C GLY A 70 20.45 8.95 10.38
N PRO A 71 20.88 7.71 10.67
CA PRO A 71 19.94 6.63 10.99
C PRO A 71 19.20 6.80 12.32
N SER A 72 19.85 7.36 13.35
CA SER A 72 19.25 7.51 14.68
C SER A 72 18.27 8.68 14.74
N GLU A 73 18.69 9.86 14.27
CA GLU A 73 17.87 11.07 14.34
C GLU A 73 16.65 10.94 13.44
N ARG A 74 16.77 10.28 12.30
CA ARG A 74 15.65 10.00 11.41
C ARG A 74 14.52 9.24 12.10
N ILE A 75 14.83 8.17 12.84
CA ILE A 75 13.81 7.37 13.53
C ILE A 75 13.19 8.21 14.65
N PHE A 76 14.02 8.91 15.42
CA PHE A 76 13.58 9.80 16.48
C PHE A 76 12.62 10.86 15.94
N ASN A 77 13.03 11.62 14.92
CA ASN A 77 12.23 12.67 14.30
C ASN A 77 10.94 12.11 13.72
N TYR A 78 11.02 11.03 12.93
CA TYR A 78 9.83 10.45 12.30
C TYR A 78 8.75 10.07 13.32
N VAL A 79 9.11 9.37 14.40
CA VAL A 79 8.15 8.96 15.43
C VAL A 79 7.58 10.16 16.21
N HIS A 80 8.39 11.21 16.43
CA HIS A 80 7.96 12.40 17.15
C HIS A 80 7.09 13.34 16.30
N THR A 81 7.31 13.42 14.99
CA THR A 81 6.60 14.36 14.12
C THR A 81 5.39 13.73 13.43
N CYS A 82 5.43 12.42 13.12
CA CYS A 82 4.33 11.79 12.39
C CYS A 82 3.00 11.83 13.15
N MET A 83 3.01 11.61 14.47
CA MET A 83 1.80 11.60 15.28
C MET A 83 1.15 12.99 15.41
N PRO A 84 1.90 14.07 15.69
CA PRO A 84 1.38 15.44 15.59
C PRO A 84 0.85 15.81 14.20
N ASP A 85 1.54 15.42 13.12
CA ASP A 85 1.08 15.70 11.76
C ASP A 85 -0.25 15.00 11.46
N ILE A 86 -0.36 13.72 11.84
CA ILE A 86 -1.60 12.92 11.73
C ILE A 86 -2.71 13.54 12.58
N MET A 87 -2.41 13.95 13.82
CA MET A 87 -3.37 14.59 14.71
C MET A 87 -3.89 15.90 14.12
N ALA A 88 -3.02 16.73 13.55
CA ALA A 88 -3.43 17.99 12.91
C ALA A 88 -4.41 17.73 11.76
N LEU A 89 -4.09 16.79 10.87
CA LEU A 89 -4.97 16.39 9.76
C LEU A 89 -6.32 15.86 10.25
N ASN A 90 -6.32 15.06 11.32
CA ASN A 90 -7.55 14.54 11.92
C ASN A 90 -8.42 15.68 12.50
N LEU A 91 -7.83 16.56 13.32
CA LEU A 91 -8.53 17.72 13.89
C LEU A 91 -9.19 18.56 12.80
N MET A 92 -8.49 18.81 11.70
CA MET A 92 -9.06 19.56 10.60
C MET A 92 -10.22 18.88 9.92
N ASN A 93 -10.16 17.56 9.77
CA ASN A 93 -11.27 16.81 9.20
C ASN A 93 -12.48 16.80 10.13
N HIS A 94 -12.25 16.56 11.42
CA HIS A 94 -13.27 16.50 12.45
C HIS A 94 -14.03 17.83 12.59
N PHE A 95 -13.30 18.94 12.64
CA PHE A 95 -13.86 20.28 12.83
C PHE A 95 -14.12 21.04 11.53
N ASP A 96 -13.90 20.40 10.38
CA ASP A 96 -14.04 21.03 9.06
C ASP A 96 -13.25 22.35 8.89
N LEU A 97 -12.03 22.37 9.44
CA LEU A 97 -11.11 23.51 9.31
C LEU A 97 -10.82 23.85 7.84
N TRP A 98 -10.99 22.87 6.94
CA TRP A 98 -10.87 23.03 5.51
C TRP A 98 -11.77 24.13 4.96
N SER A 99 -13.00 24.25 5.46
CA SER A 99 -14.01 25.21 4.95
C SER A 99 -13.81 26.65 5.45
N ALA A 100 -12.97 26.83 6.46
CA ALA A 100 -12.90 28.04 7.26
C ALA A 100 -11.95 29.14 6.69
N VAL A 101 -11.11 28.80 5.71
CA VAL A 101 -10.25 29.75 4.98
C VAL A 101 -10.70 29.80 3.53
N PRO A 102 -11.07 30.95 2.92
CA PRO A 102 -11.51 31.03 1.52
C PRO A 102 -10.42 30.71 0.47
N LEU A 103 -10.78 30.28 -0.75
CA LEU A 103 -9.83 29.78 -1.78
C LEU A 103 -8.91 30.86 -2.33
N ASN A 104 -9.47 32.05 -2.47
CA ASN A 104 -8.80 33.21 -3.04
C ASN A 104 -8.65 34.34 -2.02
N ASP A 105 -8.80 34.04 -0.73
CA ASP A 105 -8.73 35.03 0.35
C ASP A 105 -8.04 34.44 1.58
N SER A 106 -7.84 35.25 2.60
CA SER A 106 -7.30 34.84 3.89
C SER A 106 -8.38 34.88 4.97
N ALA A 107 -8.26 34.02 5.97
CA ALA A 107 -9.03 34.11 7.20
C ALA A 107 -8.05 34.32 8.36
N SER A 108 -8.40 35.18 9.32
CA SER A 108 -7.61 35.27 10.55
C SER A 108 -7.85 34.02 11.40
N VAL A 109 -6.90 33.68 12.27
CA VAL A 109 -7.06 32.55 13.21
C VAL A 109 -8.34 32.70 14.04
N GLY A 110 -8.71 33.94 14.41
CA GLY A 110 -9.96 34.24 15.10
C GLY A 110 -11.22 34.00 14.27
N ASP A 111 -11.17 34.18 12.95
CA ASP A 111 -12.30 33.88 12.06
C ASP A 111 -12.47 32.37 11.89
N ILE A 112 -11.37 31.64 11.73
CA ILE A 112 -11.37 30.18 11.62
C ILE A 112 -11.86 29.55 12.94
N ALA A 113 -11.36 30.04 14.08
CA ALA A 113 -11.77 29.62 15.42
C ALA A 113 -13.28 29.81 15.67
N LYS A 114 -13.84 30.95 15.25
CA LYS A 114 -15.28 31.21 15.33
C LYS A 114 -16.09 30.31 14.40
N HIS A 115 -15.59 30.03 13.20
CA HIS A 115 -16.27 29.19 12.21
C HIS A 115 -16.43 27.74 12.69
N VAL A 116 -15.45 27.25 13.45
CA VAL A 116 -15.38 25.84 13.89
C VAL A 116 -15.60 25.62 15.38
N ASP A 117 -15.95 26.68 16.10
CA ASP A 117 -16.22 26.69 17.55
C ASP A 117 -15.08 26.08 18.39
N LEU A 118 -13.83 26.49 18.09
CA LEU A 118 -12.63 26.06 18.81
C LEU A 118 -11.79 27.24 19.32
N PRO A 119 -11.02 27.08 20.41
CA PRO A 119 -10.07 28.09 20.86
C PRO A 119 -9.02 28.41 19.79
N GLU A 120 -8.66 29.68 19.60
CA GLU A 120 -7.69 30.14 18.59
C GLU A 120 -6.34 29.42 18.64
N GLU A 121 -5.92 28.96 19.82
CA GLU A 121 -4.69 28.19 20.03
C GLU A 121 -4.67 26.83 19.31
N VAL A 122 -5.83 26.31 18.89
CA VAL A 122 -5.99 25.00 18.24
C VAL A 122 -5.94 25.08 16.71
N VAL A 123 -6.05 26.28 16.11
CA VAL A 123 -6.62 26.45 14.76
C VAL A 123 -5.61 26.99 13.71
N LYS A 124 -4.44 26.35 13.56
CA LYS A 124 -3.49 26.68 12.47
C LYS A 124 -3.17 25.46 11.61
N PRO A 125 -2.78 25.69 10.35
CA PRO A 125 -3.53 26.13 9.15
C PRO A 125 -4.11 24.93 8.35
N LEU A 126 -4.96 25.09 7.29
CA LEU A 126 -5.04 24.18 6.10
C LEU A 126 -6.11 24.50 5.01
N VAL A 127 -6.12 23.67 3.93
CA VAL A 127 -6.52 23.87 2.51
C VAL A 127 -7.86 23.22 2.08
N GLN A 128 -8.70 23.92 1.31
CA GLN A 128 -10.11 23.61 0.96
C GLN A 128 -10.50 22.43 0.03
N SER A 129 -9.72 21.36 -0.11
CA SER A 129 -10.14 20.27 -1.02
C SER A 129 -11.08 19.27 -0.35
N THR A 130 -12.35 19.19 -0.80
CA THR A 130 -13.33 18.18 -0.33
C THR A 130 -12.85 16.75 -0.57
N GLY A 131 -12.18 16.50 -1.69
CA GLY A 131 -11.59 15.18 -1.97
C GLY A 131 -10.40 14.87 -1.07
N LEU A 132 -9.56 15.87 -0.77
CA LEU A 132 -8.45 15.73 0.18
C LEU A 132 -8.98 15.48 1.60
N ARG A 133 -10.06 16.17 2.00
CA ARG A 133 -10.76 15.92 3.26
C ARG A 133 -11.25 14.47 3.33
N ALA A 134 -11.92 14.00 2.29
CA ALA A 134 -12.42 12.63 2.22
C ALA A 134 -11.29 11.60 2.30
N LEU A 135 -10.17 11.83 1.58
CA LEU A 135 -8.95 11.03 1.69
C LEU A 135 -8.41 10.99 3.11
N VAL A 136 -8.27 12.15 3.77
CA VAL A 136 -7.77 12.23 5.14
C VAL A 136 -8.68 11.46 6.08
N SER A 137 -10.00 11.62 5.96
CA SER A 137 -10.96 10.86 6.77
C SER A 137 -10.85 9.37 6.56
N THR A 138 -10.86 8.89 5.31
CA THR A 138 -10.80 7.45 5.02
C THR A 138 -9.46 6.84 5.43
N VAL A 139 -8.34 7.55 5.26
CA VAL A 139 -7.03 7.02 5.62
C VAL A 139 -6.77 7.08 7.12
N LEU A 140 -7.14 8.16 7.79
CA LEU A 140 -6.82 8.36 9.21
C LEU A 140 -7.93 7.86 10.15
N ASP A 141 -9.18 8.18 9.86
CA ASP A 141 -10.31 7.86 10.74
C ASP A 141 -10.80 6.44 10.52
N ASP A 142 -10.91 5.98 9.27
CA ASP A 142 -11.44 4.64 8.98
C ASP A 142 -10.33 3.58 9.07
N ALA A 143 -9.15 3.85 8.50
CA ALA A 143 -8.07 2.87 8.42
C ALA A 143 -6.98 3.02 9.51
N GLY A 144 -6.78 4.22 10.04
CA GLY A 144 -5.61 4.53 10.88
C GLY A 144 -5.53 3.70 12.15
N ALA A 145 -6.60 3.66 12.95
CA ALA A 145 -6.62 2.88 14.19
C ALA A 145 -6.52 1.35 13.96
N PRO A 146 -7.24 0.75 12.99
CA PRO A 146 -6.98 -0.62 12.54
C PRO A 146 -5.52 -0.88 12.18
N MET A 147 -4.88 0.00 11.42
CA MET A 147 -3.47 -0.20 11.02
C MET A 147 -2.52 -0.22 12.23
N LEU A 148 -2.76 0.61 13.24
CA LEU A 148 -1.94 0.63 14.47
C LEU A 148 -2.09 -0.64 15.33
N ALA A 149 -3.22 -1.35 15.22
CA ALA A 149 -3.46 -2.60 15.93
C ALA A 149 -2.88 -3.85 15.23
N MET A 150 -2.26 -3.68 14.05
CA MET A 150 -1.83 -4.79 13.18
C MET A 150 -0.86 -5.75 13.87
N ASN A 151 0.08 -5.23 14.65
CA ASN A 151 1.02 -6.04 15.42
C ASN A 151 0.30 -7.04 16.33
N LYS A 152 -0.79 -6.63 16.99
CA LYS A 152 -1.58 -7.48 17.88
C LYS A 152 -2.44 -8.46 17.10
N ALA A 153 -3.02 -8.04 15.98
CA ALA A 153 -3.77 -8.92 15.08
C ALA A 153 -2.89 -10.06 14.55
N LEU A 154 -1.68 -9.73 14.06
CA LEU A 154 -0.70 -10.72 13.61
C LEU A 154 -0.29 -11.66 14.75
N GLU A 155 -0.09 -11.15 15.97
CA GLU A 155 0.22 -11.99 17.13
C GLU A 155 -0.87 -13.03 17.42
N LEU A 156 -2.14 -12.63 17.31
CA LEU A 156 -3.30 -13.46 17.65
C LEU A 156 -3.72 -14.41 16.52
N HIS A 157 -3.50 -14.02 15.27
CA HIS A 157 -4.10 -14.69 14.11
C HIS A 157 -3.10 -15.23 13.10
N ALA A 158 -1.86 -14.72 13.07
CA ALA A 158 -0.84 -15.13 12.11
C ALA A 158 0.39 -15.80 12.73
N ARG A 159 0.70 -15.54 14.01
CA ARG A 159 1.91 -16.10 14.67
C ARG A 159 1.90 -17.63 14.67
N GLY A 160 2.89 -18.21 13.99
CA GLY A 160 3.03 -19.67 13.86
C GLY A 160 2.10 -20.31 12.84
N GLN A 161 1.37 -19.51 12.05
CA GLN A 161 0.55 -20.00 10.94
C GLN A 161 1.35 -19.94 9.63
N PRO A 162 1.20 -20.92 8.73
CA PRO A 162 1.92 -20.95 7.46
C PRO A 162 1.38 -19.94 6.43
N LYS A 163 0.16 -19.42 6.65
CA LYS A 163 -0.50 -18.41 5.81
C LYS A 163 -1.31 -17.47 6.69
N LEU A 164 -1.51 -16.25 6.21
CA LEU A 164 -2.44 -15.31 6.82
C LEU A 164 -3.87 -15.85 6.75
N SER A 165 -4.68 -15.45 7.73
CA SER A 165 -6.11 -15.72 7.73
C SER A 165 -6.76 -15.02 6.53
N LYS A 166 -7.72 -15.68 5.88
CA LYS A 166 -8.62 -15.07 4.89
C LYS A 166 -9.97 -14.69 5.49
N ASP A 167 -10.18 -14.99 6.77
CA ASP A 167 -11.39 -14.63 7.51
C ASP A 167 -11.38 -13.15 7.91
N MET A 168 -12.26 -12.36 7.31
CA MET A 168 -12.39 -10.91 7.55
C MET A 168 -12.73 -10.54 9.01
N THR A 169 -13.26 -11.49 9.80
CA THR A 169 -13.53 -11.29 11.24
C THR A 169 -12.27 -11.42 12.13
N ARG A 170 -11.13 -11.75 11.50
CA ARG A 170 -9.81 -11.92 12.13
C ARG A 170 -8.79 -10.91 11.60
N THR A 171 -9.29 -9.76 11.14
CA THR A 171 -8.49 -8.61 10.70
C THR A 171 -8.09 -7.73 11.87
N SER A 172 -7.15 -6.82 11.62
CA SER A 172 -6.81 -5.77 12.58
C SER A 172 -7.98 -4.81 12.83
N PHE A 173 -8.77 -4.56 11.79
CA PHE A 173 -10.04 -3.85 11.90
C PHE A 173 -11.01 -4.54 12.89
N ALA A 174 -11.29 -5.83 12.68
CA ALA A 174 -12.20 -6.58 13.54
C ALA A 174 -11.70 -6.65 14.99
N LEU A 175 -10.38 -6.74 15.20
CA LEU A 175 -9.78 -6.67 16.53
C LEU A 175 -9.99 -5.30 17.19
N HIS A 176 -9.83 -4.21 16.42
CA HIS A 176 -10.03 -2.85 16.92
C HIS A 176 -11.49 -2.60 17.34
N GLN A 177 -12.45 -3.08 16.56
CA GLN A 177 -13.88 -2.86 16.84
C GLN A 177 -14.44 -3.73 17.97
N ARG A 178 -13.75 -4.80 18.38
CA ARG A 178 -14.19 -5.64 19.51
C ARG A 178 -14.13 -4.86 20.83
N GLY A 179 -15.29 -4.43 21.31
CA GLY A 179 -15.43 -3.68 22.56
C GLY A 179 -15.03 -2.20 22.43
N ALA A 180 -15.01 -1.65 21.21
CA ALA A 180 -14.76 -0.23 20.99
C ALA A 180 -15.92 0.64 21.50
N THR A 181 -15.60 1.88 21.88
CA THR A 181 -16.58 2.89 22.34
C THR A 181 -17.39 3.54 21.21
N ILE A 182 -17.01 3.28 19.95
CA ILE A 182 -17.53 3.95 18.74
C ILE A 182 -18.52 3.03 17.98
N GLY A 183 -18.47 1.71 18.22
CA GLY A 183 -19.37 0.71 17.66
C GLY A 183 -18.83 -0.71 17.83
N ASN A 184 -19.60 -1.72 17.41
CA ASN A 184 -19.19 -3.14 17.44
C ASN A 184 -19.45 -3.79 16.06
N TYR A 185 -18.77 -3.26 15.05
CA TYR A 185 -18.86 -3.70 13.66
C TYR A 185 -17.91 -4.86 13.39
N THR A 186 -18.35 -5.80 12.54
CA THR A 186 -17.62 -7.03 12.24
C THR A 186 -16.63 -6.83 11.10
N THR A 187 -16.98 -6.00 10.10
CA THR A 187 -16.15 -5.74 8.92
C THR A 187 -16.03 -4.24 8.63
N SER A 188 -15.01 -3.86 7.84
CA SER A 188 -14.79 -2.47 7.44
C SER A 188 -15.96 -1.91 6.62
N TRP A 189 -16.59 -2.72 5.77
CA TRP A 189 -17.76 -2.33 4.98
C TRP A 189 -18.98 -2.07 5.87
N GLU A 190 -19.27 -2.98 6.80
CA GLU A 190 -20.37 -2.78 7.76
C GLU A 190 -20.23 -1.46 8.53
N TYR A 191 -19.00 -1.10 8.89
CA TYR A 191 -18.71 0.17 9.55
C TYR A 191 -18.90 1.39 8.64
N ILE A 192 -18.35 1.37 7.43
CA ILE A 192 -18.49 2.48 6.48
C ILE A 192 -19.98 2.71 6.15
N GLU A 193 -20.75 1.64 6.00
CA GLU A 193 -22.17 1.69 5.65
C GLU A 193 -23.06 2.14 6.81
N ASN A 194 -22.79 1.66 8.03
CA ASN A 194 -23.73 1.77 9.13
C ASN A 194 -23.34 2.76 10.23
N ASP A 195 -22.14 3.34 10.18
CA ASP A 195 -21.70 4.25 11.23
C ASP A 195 -22.58 5.51 11.37
N GLY A 196 -22.79 5.91 12.63
CA GLY A 196 -23.59 7.05 13.03
C GLY A 196 -25.07 6.74 13.32
N ASP A 197 -25.72 7.67 14.01
CA ASP A 197 -27.14 7.59 14.38
C ASP A 197 -27.97 8.68 13.68
N GLY A 198 -29.28 8.44 13.53
CA GLY A 198 -30.23 9.39 12.94
C GLY A 198 -29.79 9.86 11.55
N GLU A 199 -29.77 11.18 11.34
CA GLU A 199 -29.32 11.82 10.09
C GLU A 199 -27.83 11.55 9.75
N ARG A 200 -27.02 11.18 10.76
CA ARG A 200 -25.60 10.84 10.55
C ARG A 200 -25.39 9.38 10.13
N LYS A 201 -26.40 8.52 10.19
CA LYS A 201 -26.23 7.12 9.77
C LYS A 201 -25.73 7.05 8.31
N GLY A 202 -24.71 6.22 8.06
CA GLY A 202 -24.09 6.04 6.74
C GLY A 202 -23.33 7.26 6.22
N TRP A 203 -22.89 8.16 7.11
CA TRP A 203 -22.10 9.32 6.70
C TRP A 203 -20.73 8.94 6.14
N ARG A 204 -20.12 7.86 6.63
CA ARG A 204 -18.85 7.35 6.11
C ARG A 204 -19.00 6.82 4.69
N GLN A 205 -20.08 6.12 4.37
CA GLN A 205 -20.39 5.74 2.98
C GLN A 205 -20.45 6.96 2.05
N ARG A 206 -21.14 8.03 2.48
CA ARG A 206 -21.19 9.28 1.70
C ARG A 206 -19.81 9.91 1.52
N ASN A 207 -18.97 9.89 2.56
CA ASN A 207 -17.60 10.38 2.50
C ASN A 207 -16.70 9.48 1.61
N PHE A 208 -16.90 8.17 1.65
CA PHE A 208 -16.18 7.20 0.83
C PHE A 208 -16.46 7.40 -0.67
N VAL A 209 -17.70 7.75 -1.04
CA VAL A 209 -18.04 8.13 -2.43
C VAL A 209 -17.22 9.34 -2.90
N GLU A 210 -17.07 10.38 -2.07
CA GLU A 210 -16.24 11.55 -2.39
C GLU A 210 -14.75 11.20 -2.47
N PHE A 211 -14.28 10.31 -1.57
CA PHE A 211 -12.93 9.77 -1.62
C PHE A 211 -12.67 9.05 -2.94
N MET A 212 -13.57 8.17 -3.38
CA MET A 212 -13.42 7.44 -4.64
C MET A 212 -13.44 8.35 -5.86
N ARG A 213 -14.28 9.40 -5.86
CA ARG A 213 -14.25 10.45 -6.88
C ARG A 213 -12.89 11.17 -6.92
N TYR A 214 -12.31 11.45 -5.76
CA TYR A 214 -11.00 12.09 -5.69
C TYR A 214 -9.86 11.16 -6.14
N ILE A 215 -9.87 9.88 -5.73
CA ILE A 215 -8.91 8.86 -6.19
C ILE A 215 -8.94 8.73 -7.72
N LYS A 216 -10.14 8.68 -8.29
CA LYS A 216 -10.38 8.69 -9.73
C LYS A 216 -9.69 9.88 -10.42
N GLU A 217 -9.84 11.08 -9.88
CA GLU A 217 -9.25 12.32 -10.44
C GLU A 217 -7.71 12.32 -10.34
N ILE A 218 -7.14 12.01 -9.18
CA ILE A 218 -5.68 12.10 -8.95
C ILE A 218 -4.90 11.04 -9.72
N PHE A 219 -5.48 9.84 -9.91
CA PHE A 219 -4.85 8.75 -10.63
C PHE A 219 -5.30 8.65 -12.10
N LYS A 220 -6.15 9.59 -12.56
CA LYS A 220 -6.68 9.64 -13.92
C LYS A 220 -7.29 8.29 -14.35
N LEU A 221 -8.02 7.64 -13.44
CA LEU A 221 -8.57 6.30 -13.69
C LEU A 221 -9.59 6.28 -14.82
N GLU A 222 -10.26 7.39 -15.12
CA GLU A 222 -11.12 7.56 -16.30
C GLU A 222 -10.37 7.35 -17.61
N ALA A 223 -9.19 7.97 -17.76
CA ALA A 223 -8.40 7.82 -18.97
C ALA A 223 -7.88 6.38 -19.12
N THR A 224 -7.50 5.76 -18.01
CA THR A 224 -7.14 4.34 -17.98
C THR A 224 -8.34 3.49 -18.38
N LEU A 225 -9.53 3.74 -17.82
CA LEU A 225 -10.75 3.02 -18.14
C LEU A 225 -11.14 3.18 -19.63
N GLU A 226 -11.08 4.41 -20.16
CA GLU A 226 -11.36 4.72 -21.57
C GLU A 226 -10.44 3.94 -22.51
N THR A 227 -9.13 3.91 -22.22
CA THR A 227 -8.11 3.36 -23.13
C THR A 227 -7.86 1.87 -22.93
N SER A 228 -8.23 1.32 -21.78
CA SER A 228 -8.01 -0.09 -21.44
C SER A 228 -9.04 -1.03 -22.05
N PHE A 229 -10.10 -0.53 -22.69
CA PHE A 229 -11.12 -1.34 -23.36
C PHE A 229 -11.67 -0.62 -24.60
N ASP A 230 -11.91 -1.37 -25.69
CA ASP A 230 -12.48 -0.80 -26.91
C ASP A 230 -14.00 -0.69 -26.77
N TRP A 231 -14.41 0.35 -26.04
CA TRP A 231 -15.81 0.65 -25.76
C TRP A 231 -16.58 1.05 -27.02
N GLU A 232 -15.91 1.68 -27.99
CA GLU A 232 -16.54 2.11 -29.25
C GLU A 232 -16.93 0.90 -30.10
N ALA A 233 -16.07 -0.12 -30.18
CA ALA A 233 -16.38 -1.35 -30.92
C ALA A 233 -17.55 -2.17 -30.34
N LEU A 234 -17.99 -1.90 -29.10
CA LEU A 234 -19.21 -2.51 -28.56
C LEU A 234 -20.48 -2.00 -29.26
N GLY A 235 -20.45 -0.78 -29.80
CA GLY A 235 -21.63 -0.08 -30.31
C GLY A 235 -22.77 -0.05 -29.29
N LYS A 236 -23.98 -0.40 -29.73
CA LYS A 236 -25.16 -0.49 -28.86
C LYS A 236 -25.10 -1.69 -27.92
N SER A 237 -24.60 -1.45 -26.72
CA SER A 237 -24.38 -2.48 -25.70
C SER A 237 -24.83 -2.03 -24.31
N THR A 238 -25.18 -3.00 -23.47
CA THR A 238 -25.47 -2.81 -22.05
C THR A 238 -24.25 -3.17 -21.21
N VAL A 239 -23.83 -2.25 -20.35
CA VAL A 239 -22.77 -2.44 -19.36
C VAL A 239 -23.39 -2.46 -17.97
N VAL A 240 -23.00 -3.42 -17.13
CA VAL A 240 -23.29 -3.41 -15.70
C VAL A 240 -22.01 -3.02 -14.97
N ASP A 241 -22.05 -1.91 -14.24
CA ASP A 241 -20.97 -1.41 -13.39
C ASP A 241 -21.20 -1.93 -11.97
N VAL A 242 -20.54 -3.04 -11.63
CA VAL A 242 -20.76 -3.78 -10.39
C VAL A 242 -19.92 -3.16 -9.27
N GLY A 243 -20.56 -2.76 -8.17
CA GLY A 243 -19.94 -1.93 -7.15
C GLY A 243 -19.62 -0.52 -7.65
N GLY A 244 -20.42 -0.01 -8.59
CA GLY A 244 -20.14 1.26 -9.29
C GLY A 244 -20.29 2.52 -8.41
N SER A 245 -20.62 2.36 -7.13
CA SER A 245 -20.69 3.42 -6.14
C SER A 245 -21.62 4.56 -6.59
N GLY A 246 -21.20 5.82 -6.47
CA GLY A 246 -21.93 6.97 -6.96
C GLY A 246 -22.10 7.07 -8.49
N GLY A 247 -21.68 6.07 -9.28
CA GLY A 247 -21.80 6.03 -10.74
C GLY A 247 -20.81 6.90 -11.49
N HIS A 248 -19.73 7.33 -10.83
CA HIS A 248 -18.82 8.34 -11.34
C HIS A 248 -18.09 7.94 -12.64
N ASP A 249 -17.74 6.67 -12.83
CA ASP A 249 -17.17 6.18 -14.10
C ASP A 249 -18.25 5.93 -15.14
N SER A 250 -19.39 5.40 -14.69
CA SER A 250 -20.56 5.17 -15.53
C SER A 250 -21.03 6.46 -16.23
N PHE A 251 -21.05 7.59 -15.54
CA PHE A 251 -21.38 8.87 -16.17
C PHE A 251 -20.36 9.26 -17.25
N TYR A 252 -19.08 9.13 -16.95
CA TYR A 252 -17.99 9.44 -17.89
C TYR A 252 -18.03 8.54 -19.14
N LEU A 253 -18.16 7.22 -18.96
CA LEU A 253 -18.29 6.28 -20.07
C LEU A 253 -19.54 6.57 -20.91
N ALA A 254 -20.68 6.86 -20.28
CA ALA A 254 -21.89 7.17 -21.00
C ALA A 254 -21.79 8.48 -21.79
N GLU A 255 -21.13 9.51 -21.26
CA GLU A 255 -20.87 10.76 -21.99
C GLU A 255 -19.97 10.52 -23.20
N LYS A 256 -18.90 9.73 -23.03
CA LYS A 256 -17.92 9.48 -24.07
C LYS A 256 -18.42 8.52 -25.16
N PHE A 257 -19.24 7.54 -24.79
CA PHE A 257 -19.76 6.49 -25.66
C PHE A 257 -21.30 6.51 -25.66
N PRO A 258 -21.93 7.31 -26.55
CA PRO A 258 -23.38 7.54 -26.54
C PRO A 258 -24.24 6.29 -26.79
N GLU A 259 -23.67 5.25 -27.40
CA GLU A 259 -24.37 4.00 -27.68
C GLU A 259 -24.43 3.05 -26.48
N LEU A 260 -23.68 3.32 -25.41
CA LEU A 260 -23.73 2.52 -24.18
C LEU A 260 -24.95 2.88 -23.33
N LYS A 261 -25.59 1.83 -22.81
CA LYS A 261 -26.52 1.90 -21.68
C LYS A 261 -25.84 1.26 -20.47
N ILE A 262 -25.80 1.95 -19.35
CA ILE A 262 -25.07 1.52 -18.17
C ILE A 262 -26.02 1.35 -16.98
N ILE A 263 -25.90 0.22 -16.29
CA ILE A 263 -26.62 -0.08 -15.06
C ILE A 263 -25.58 -0.11 -13.95
N VAL A 264 -25.67 0.83 -13.02
CA VAL A 264 -24.85 0.86 -11.81
C VAL A 264 -25.48 -0.04 -10.78
N GLU A 265 -24.74 -1.05 -10.34
CA GLU A 265 -25.13 -1.95 -9.26
C GLU A 265 -24.31 -1.67 -8.01
N ASP A 266 -24.99 -1.46 -6.89
CA ASP A 266 -24.37 -1.31 -5.58
C ASP A 266 -25.41 -1.61 -4.48
N LEU A 267 -25.00 -1.54 -3.22
CA LEU A 267 -25.91 -1.67 -2.08
C LEU A 267 -26.96 -0.52 -2.07
N PRO A 268 -28.18 -0.77 -1.57
CA PRO A 268 -29.27 0.21 -1.63
C PRO A 268 -28.95 1.55 -0.95
N GLU A 269 -28.07 1.54 0.05
CA GLU A 269 -27.60 2.72 0.78
C GLU A 269 -26.85 3.72 -0.11
N VAL A 270 -26.33 3.29 -1.26
CA VAL A 270 -25.58 4.12 -2.20
C VAL A 270 -26.48 4.88 -3.17
N GLU A 271 -27.71 4.41 -3.40
CA GLU A 271 -28.65 4.99 -4.36
C GLU A 271 -28.88 6.51 -4.17
N PRO A 272 -29.01 7.06 -2.95
CA PRO A 272 -29.15 8.50 -2.77
C PRO A 272 -27.94 9.29 -3.26
N ALA A 273 -26.73 8.76 -3.06
CA ALA A 273 -25.50 9.38 -3.53
C ALA A 273 -25.39 9.33 -5.06
N PHE A 274 -25.76 8.21 -5.68
CA PHE A 274 -25.87 8.09 -7.13
C PHE A 274 -26.86 9.11 -7.70
N ASN A 275 -28.09 9.15 -7.17
CA ASN A 275 -29.15 10.04 -7.66
C ASN A 275 -28.80 11.53 -7.52
N LYS A 276 -28.07 11.89 -6.45
CA LYS A 276 -27.60 13.26 -6.22
C LYS A 276 -26.63 13.72 -7.32
N HIS A 277 -25.77 12.83 -7.82
CA HIS A 277 -24.70 13.18 -8.76
C HIS A 277 -25.02 12.83 -10.22
N ARG A 278 -26.07 12.04 -10.47
CA ARG A 278 -26.46 11.66 -11.83
C ARG A 278 -26.82 12.89 -12.67
N PRO A 279 -26.16 13.12 -13.82
CA PRO A 279 -26.55 14.16 -14.75
C PRO A 279 -27.94 13.88 -15.35
N GLU A 280 -28.82 14.88 -15.39
CA GLU A 280 -30.18 14.72 -15.94
C GLU A 280 -30.14 14.25 -17.41
N ALA A 281 -29.14 14.70 -18.18
CA ALA A 281 -28.94 14.30 -19.58
C ALA A 281 -28.63 12.80 -19.77
N LEU A 282 -28.21 12.10 -18.71
CA LEU A 282 -27.85 10.68 -18.75
C LEU A 282 -28.90 9.77 -18.11
N LYS A 283 -30.00 10.32 -17.57
CA LYS A 283 -30.97 9.60 -16.74
C LYS A 283 -31.57 8.35 -17.40
N ASP A 284 -31.80 8.39 -18.71
CA ASP A 284 -32.36 7.26 -19.46
C ASP A 284 -31.30 6.21 -19.87
N ARG A 285 -30.02 6.57 -19.79
CA ARG A 285 -28.89 5.72 -20.18
C ARG A 285 -28.10 5.18 -19.00
N VAL A 286 -28.11 5.88 -17.86
CA VAL A 286 -27.43 5.46 -16.63
C VAL A 286 -28.45 5.32 -15.51
N THR A 287 -28.71 4.08 -15.13
CA THR A 287 -29.71 3.72 -14.10
C THR A 287 -29.05 2.98 -12.95
N PHE A 288 -29.65 3.06 -11.76
CA PHE A 288 -29.18 2.33 -10.58
C PHE A 288 -30.06 1.11 -10.31
N VAL A 289 -29.44 0.02 -9.88
CA VAL A 289 -30.10 -1.20 -9.41
C VAL A 289 -29.44 -1.61 -8.09
N ALA A 290 -30.23 -1.71 -7.02
CA ALA A 290 -29.71 -2.23 -5.76
C ALA A 290 -29.40 -3.73 -5.92
N HIS A 291 -28.14 -4.12 -5.72
CA HIS A 291 -27.69 -5.50 -5.86
C HIS A 291 -26.50 -5.79 -4.93
N ASP A 292 -26.54 -6.95 -4.29
CA ASP A 292 -25.40 -7.54 -3.61
C ASP A 292 -24.70 -8.49 -4.58
N PHE A 293 -23.45 -8.20 -4.96
CA PHE A 293 -22.68 -8.99 -5.92
C PHE A 293 -22.30 -10.40 -5.42
N PHE A 294 -22.56 -10.72 -4.16
CA PHE A 294 -22.47 -12.10 -3.66
C PHE A 294 -23.71 -12.93 -4.02
N GLU A 295 -24.83 -12.28 -4.34
CA GLU A 295 -26.02 -12.94 -4.84
C GLU A 295 -25.89 -13.21 -6.36
N PRO A 296 -26.60 -14.21 -6.90
CA PRO A 296 -26.58 -14.49 -8.33
C PRO A 296 -26.99 -13.26 -9.16
N GLN A 297 -26.24 -12.98 -10.22
CA GLN A 297 -26.50 -11.85 -11.10
C GLN A 297 -27.87 -12.01 -11.79
N THR A 298 -28.69 -10.96 -11.70
CA THR A 298 -30.07 -10.94 -12.20
C THR A 298 -30.22 -10.23 -13.53
N VAL A 299 -29.27 -9.36 -13.89
CA VAL A 299 -29.23 -8.60 -15.13
C VAL A 299 -28.33 -9.30 -16.13
N GLN A 300 -28.82 -9.49 -17.36
CA GLN A 300 -27.98 -9.94 -18.47
C GLN A 300 -27.43 -8.73 -19.22
N ALA A 301 -26.11 -8.68 -19.42
CA ALA A 301 -25.40 -7.57 -20.04
C ALA A 301 -24.31 -8.04 -21.00
N ASP A 302 -23.82 -7.13 -21.84
CA ASP A 302 -22.72 -7.39 -22.77
C ASP A 302 -21.36 -7.27 -22.06
N VAL A 303 -21.26 -6.38 -21.07
CA VAL A 303 -20.07 -6.23 -20.22
C VAL A 303 -20.45 -6.09 -18.75
N PHE A 304 -19.76 -6.82 -17.88
CA PHE A 304 -19.76 -6.60 -16.43
C PHE A 304 -18.42 -5.96 -16.05
N LEU A 305 -18.45 -4.69 -15.65
CA LEU A 305 -17.30 -3.90 -15.22
C LEU A 305 -17.15 -4.04 -13.70
N LEU A 306 -15.94 -4.41 -13.25
CA LEU A 306 -15.54 -4.33 -11.85
C LEU A 306 -14.27 -3.48 -11.78
N LYS A 307 -14.36 -2.33 -11.09
CA LYS A 307 -13.24 -1.40 -10.95
C LYS A 307 -12.91 -1.18 -9.46
N LEU A 308 -11.72 -1.59 -9.02
CA LEU A 308 -11.31 -1.51 -7.61
C LEU A 308 -12.32 -2.20 -6.69
N ILE A 309 -12.68 -3.44 -7.03
CA ILE A 309 -13.66 -4.24 -6.28
C ILE A 309 -13.00 -5.51 -5.75
N LEU A 310 -12.45 -6.35 -6.62
CA LEU A 310 -11.98 -7.67 -6.21
C LEU A 310 -10.73 -7.59 -5.32
N HIS A 311 -10.03 -6.44 -5.30
CA HIS A 311 -8.89 -6.24 -4.40
C HIS A 311 -9.28 -6.16 -2.92
N ASP A 312 -10.54 -5.82 -2.60
CA ASP A 312 -11.05 -5.78 -1.22
C ASP A 312 -11.43 -7.17 -0.69
N TRP A 313 -11.38 -8.21 -1.52
CA TRP A 313 -11.91 -9.53 -1.16
C TRP A 313 -10.81 -10.59 -1.19
N PRO A 314 -10.80 -11.56 -0.25
CA PRO A 314 -9.94 -12.74 -0.34
C PRO A 314 -10.28 -13.61 -1.57
N ASP A 315 -9.31 -14.40 -2.05
CA ASP A 315 -9.45 -15.12 -3.34
C ASP A 315 -10.72 -15.98 -3.45
N GLU A 316 -11.11 -16.63 -2.36
CA GLU A 316 -12.28 -17.50 -2.31
C GLU A 316 -13.58 -16.71 -2.49
N GLU A 317 -13.62 -15.48 -1.96
CA GLU A 317 -14.74 -14.56 -2.14
C GLU A 317 -14.74 -13.99 -3.56
N CYS A 318 -13.58 -13.62 -4.12
CA CYS A 318 -13.48 -13.23 -5.54
C CYS A 318 -14.02 -14.33 -6.47
N VAL A 319 -13.69 -15.59 -6.19
CA VAL A 319 -14.21 -16.74 -6.93
C VAL A 319 -15.74 -16.85 -6.83
N LYS A 320 -16.32 -16.60 -5.65
CA LYS A 320 -17.79 -16.61 -5.47
C LYS A 320 -18.45 -15.49 -6.26
N ILE A 321 -17.93 -14.27 -6.18
CA ILE A 321 -18.43 -13.10 -6.93
C ILE A 321 -18.41 -13.41 -8.44
N LEU A 322 -17.26 -13.85 -8.97
CA LEU A 322 -17.13 -14.18 -10.39
C LEU A 322 -18.08 -15.32 -10.82
N ARG A 323 -18.31 -16.31 -9.96
CA ARG A 323 -19.29 -17.39 -10.21
C ARG A 323 -20.73 -16.88 -10.24
N GLY A 324 -21.05 -15.87 -9.45
CA GLY A 324 -22.35 -15.21 -9.42
C GLY A 324 -22.76 -14.64 -10.78
N PHE A 325 -21.79 -14.25 -11.62
CA PHE A 325 -22.05 -13.74 -12.98
C PHE A 325 -22.38 -14.85 -13.98
N ILE A 326 -21.85 -16.06 -13.81
CA ILE A 326 -21.92 -17.14 -14.82
C ILE A 326 -23.34 -17.40 -15.33
N PRO A 327 -24.40 -17.46 -14.49
CA PRO A 327 -25.77 -17.67 -14.97
C PRO A 327 -26.31 -16.55 -15.87
N ALA A 328 -25.76 -15.33 -15.76
CA ALA A 328 -26.16 -14.17 -16.53
C ALA A 328 -25.31 -13.92 -17.79
N LEU A 329 -24.15 -14.60 -17.92
CA LEU A 329 -23.27 -14.47 -19.07
C LEU A 329 -23.89 -15.10 -20.33
N ARG A 330 -24.08 -14.27 -21.36
CA ARG A 330 -24.46 -14.72 -22.71
C ARG A 330 -23.20 -14.99 -23.56
N PRO A 331 -23.28 -15.76 -24.65
CA PRO A 331 -22.17 -15.87 -25.60
C PRO A 331 -21.71 -14.50 -26.08
N GLY A 332 -20.41 -14.21 -25.93
CA GLY A 332 -19.82 -12.91 -26.28
C GLY A 332 -19.81 -11.88 -25.15
N ALA A 333 -20.50 -12.12 -24.03
CA ALA A 333 -20.44 -11.27 -22.85
C ALA A 333 -19.04 -11.29 -22.24
N ARG A 334 -18.61 -10.16 -21.65
CA ARG A 334 -17.26 -9.99 -21.10
C ARG A 334 -17.35 -9.56 -19.64
N VAL A 335 -16.44 -10.06 -18.82
CA VAL A 335 -16.17 -9.51 -17.49
C VAL A 335 -14.88 -8.71 -17.61
N PHE A 336 -14.97 -7.39 -17.34
CA PHE A 336 -13.85 -6.47 -17.46
C PHE A 336 -13.41 -6.04 -16.05
N LEU A 337 -12.19 -6.43 -15.69
CA LEU A 337 -11.59 -6.16 -14.39
C LEU A 337 -10.56 -5.04 -14.51
N LEU A 338 -10.73 -3.99 -13.73
CA LEU A 338 -9.75 -2.92 -13.57
C LEU A 338 -9.44 -2.78 -12.08
N ASP A 339 -8.45 -3.55 -11.63
CA ASP A 339 -7.97 -3.55 -10.26
C ASP A 339 -6.52 -3.07 -10.17
N TYR A 340 -6.11 -2.74 -8.95
CA TYR A 340 -4.70 -2.53 -8.67
C TYR A 340 -3.96 -3.87 -8.85
N VAL A 341 -2.97 -3.84 -9.73
CA VAL A 341 -2.11 -5.00 -9.95
C VAL A 341 -0.91 -4.89 -9.01
N GLY A 342 -0.84 -5.83 -8.07
CA GLY A 342 0.22 -5.97 -7.08
C GLY A 342 1.56 -6.38 -7.67
N ARG A 343 2.49 -6.72 -6.77
CA ARG A 343 3.87 -7.16 -7.00
C ARG A 343 4.00 -8.25 -8.10
N GLN A 344 5.03 -8.21 -8.94
CA GLN A 344 5.29 -9.06 -10.12
C GLN A 344 6.79 -9.31 -10.27
N ASP A 345 7.22 -10.55 -10.39
CA ASP A 345 8.65 -10.86 -10.41
C ASP A 345 9.41 -10.05 -11.49
N SER A 346 10.46 -9.34 -11.08
CA SER A 346 11.29 -8.56 -12.00
C SER A 346 12.13 -9.47 -12.90
N GLU A 347 12.18 -9.20 -14.20
CA GLU A 347 13.17 -9.82 -15.09
C GLU A 347 14.60 -9.39 -14.69
N ASP A 348 15.55 -10.32 -14.80
CA ASP A 348 16.95 -10.08 -14.47
C ASP A 348 17.51 -8.88 -15.27
N GLY A 349 18.02 -7.87 -14.56
CA GLY A 349 18.76 -6.74 -15.13
C GLY A 349 17.98 -5.42 -15.29
N GLN A 350 16.69 -5.36 -14.95
CA GLN A 350 15.94 -4.10 -14.95
C GLN A 350 16.22 -3.27 -13.68
N PRO A 351 16.30 -1.92 -13.77
CA PRO A 351 16.46 -1.07 -12.59
C PRO A 351 15.27 -1.22 -11.62
N PRO A 352 15.47 -1.02 -10.30
CA PRO A 352 14.33 -0.96 -9.39
C PRO A 352 13.51 0.31 -9.66
N MET A 353 12.19 0.21 -9.49
CA MET A 353 11.28 1.36 -9.52
C MET A 353 11.71 2.46 -8.54
N PRO A 354 11.36 3.74 -8.78
CA PRO A 354 11.49 4.78 -7.77
C PRO A 354 10.86 4.37 -6.42
N ARG A 355 11.56 4.62 -5.33
CA ARG A 355 11.16 4.26 -3.97
C ARG A 355 9.82 4.90 -3.59
N SER A 356 9.57 6.14 -3.99
CA SER A 356 8.29 6.82 -3.74
C SER A 356 7.09 6.04 -4.29
N ILE A 357 7.23 5.42 -5.46
CA ILE A 357 6.20 4.56 -6.07
C ILE A 357 6.06 3.25 -5.28
N GLN A 358 7.19 2.64 -4.90
CA GLN A 358 7.19 1.41 -4.08
C GLN A 358 6.45 1.64 -2.76
N GLN A 359 6.73 2.76 -2.07
CA GLN A 359 6.10 3.12 -0.80
C GLN A 359 4.57 3.22 -0.91
N MET A 360 4.06 3.80 -1.99
CA MET A 360 2.61 3.91 -2.22
C MET A 360 1.96 2.54 -2.41
N GLY A 361 2.62 1.63 -3.14
CA GLY A 361 2.15 0.25 -3.30
C GLY A 361 2.09 -0.51 -1.98
N THR A 362 3.18 -0.48 -1.21
CA THR A 362 3.21 -1.10 0.14
C THR A 362 2.15 -0.51 1.06
N ALA A 363 1.96 0.81 1.05
CA ALA A 363 0.94 1.45 1.88
C ALA A 363 -0.49 1.02 1.51
N THR A 364 -0.74 0.69 0.24
CA THR A 364 -2.04 0.20 -0.23
C THR A 364 -2.25 -1.24 0.18
N ASP A 365 -1.27 -2.11 -0.06
CA ASP A 365 -1.33 -3.53 0.31
C ASP A 365 -1.47 -3.74 1.83
N LEU A 366 -0.73 -2.97 2.64
CA LEU A 366 -0.88 -3.00 4.10
C LEU A 366 -2.29 -2.55 4.56
N ARG A 367 -2.94 -1.64 3.83
CA ARG A 367 -4.34 -1.26 4.10
C ARG A 367 -5.30 -2.39 3.75
N MET A 368 -5.13 -3.03 2.58
CA MET A 368 -5.93 -4.19 2.18
C MET A 368 -5.85 -5.30 3.23
N MET A 369 -4.65 -5.59 3.71
CA MET A 369 -4.43 -6.57 4.77
C MET A 369 -5.10 -6.17 6.09
N ALA A 370 -5.01 -4.90 6.48
CA ALA A 370 -5.54 -4.40 7.76
C ALA A 370 -7.06 -4.42 7.84
N LEU A 371 -7.71 -4.04 6.74
CA LEU A 371 -9.15 -3.81 6.69
C LEU A 371 -9.92 -5.03 6.23
N PHE A 372 -9.37 -5.75 5.26
CA PHE A 372 -10.15 -6.72 4.49
C PHE A 372 -9.59 -8.14 4.50
N SER A 373 -8.46 -8.38 5.17
CA SER A 373 -7.76 -9.68 5.08
C SER A 373 -7.41 -10.05 3.63
N ALA A 374 -7.24 -9.02 2.80
CA ALA A 374 -6.96 -9.12 1.37
C ALA A 374 -5.54 -8.60 1.07
N GLU A 375 -5.14 -8.72 -0.19
CA GLU A 375 -3.82 -8.31 -0.67
C GLU A 375 -3.93 -7.79 -2.11
N GLU A 376 -2.98 -6.94 -2.48
CA GLU A 376 -2.80 -6.52 -3.86
C GLU A 376 -2.04 -7.60 -4.64
N ARG A 377 -2.64 -8.11 -5.72
CA ARG A 377 -2.23 -9.39 -6.32
C ARG A 377 -1.40 -9.26 -7.59
N PRO A 378 -0.42 -10.18 -7.82
CA PRO A 378 0.20 -10.34 -9.13
C PRO A 378 -0.83 -10.70 -10.21
N ALA A 379 -0.47 -10.50 -11.48
CA ALA A 379 -1.31 -10.82 -12.62
C ALA A 379 -1.56 -12.33 -12.72
N GLU A 380 -0.57 -13.14 -12.38
CA GLU A 380 -0.70 -14.60 -12.32
C GLU A 380 -1.68 -15.08 -11.23
N ALA A 381 -1.77 -14.36 -10.11
CA ALA A 381 -2.76 -14.66 -9.08
C ALA A 381 -4.18 -14.37 -9.60
N TRP A 382 -4.38 -13.25 -10.32
CA TRP A 382 -5.66 -12.95 -10.97
C TRP A 382 -6.06 -14.01 -12.00
N LYS A 383 -5.12 -14.48 -12.84
CA LYS A 383 -5.38 -15.59 -13.78
C LYS A 383 -5.85 -16.85 -13.05
N THR A 384 -5.22 -17.15 -11.91
CA THR A 384 -5.57 -18.31 -11.08
C THR A 384 -6.97 -18.18 -10.50
N ILE A 385 -7.33 -16.99 -9.98
CA ILE A 385 -8.67 -16.70 -9.43
C ILE A 385 -9.74 -16.85 -10.51
N ILE A 386 -9.54 -16.23 -11.67
CA ILE A 386 -10.49 -16.27 -12.79
C ILE A 386 -10.74 -17.71 -13.26
N ARG A 387 -9.67 -18.49 -13.47
CA ARG A 387 -9.78 -19.91 -13.86
C ARG A 387 -10.41 -20.79 -12.77
N SER A 388 -10.24 -20.42 -11.51
CA SER A 388 -10.87 -21.12 -10.38
C SER A 388 -12.37 -20.84 -10.30
N ALA A 389 -12.82 -19.68 -10.79
CA ALA A 389 -14.24 -19.37 -10.92
C ALA A 389 -14.89 -20.27 -11.98
N ASP A 390 -14.32 -20.31 -13.18
CA ASP A 390 -14.73 -21.18 -14.29
C ASP A 390 -13.59 -21.33 -15.32
N ASP A 391 -13.33 -22.55 -15.79
CA ASP A 391 -12.24 -22.82 -16.75
C ASP A 391 -12.55 -22.32 -18.17
N ARG A 392 -13.81 -21.98 -18.45
CA ARG A 392 -14.25 -21.42 -19.74
C ARG A 392 -13.98 -19.93 -19.88
N PHE A 393 -13.53 -19.24 -18.83
CA PHE A 393 -13.11 -17.84 -18.96
C PHE A 393 -11.86 -17.74 -19.84
N ASP A 394 -12.04 -17.20 -21.03
CA ASP A 394 -10.98 -16.93 -22.00
C ASP A 394 -10.37 -15.55 -21.71
N ILE A 395 -9.16 -15.55 -21.13
CA ILE A 395 -8.50 -14.33 -20.66
C ILE A 395 -7.84 -13.61 -21.85
N LYS A 396 -8.60 -12.76 -22.54
CA LYS A 396 -8.19 -12.16 -23.83
C LYS A 396 -7.08 -11.09 -23.77
N LYS A 397 -6.91 -10.38 -22.65
CA LYS A 397 -5.99 -9.23 -22.58
C LYS A 397 -4.69 -9.47 -21.82
N LEU A 398 -4.55 -10.61 -21.14
CA LEU A 398 -3.32 -10.91 -20.41
C LEU A 398 -2.20 -11.50 -21.28
N ASP A 399 -2.53 -12.10 -22.42
CA ASP A 399 -1.53 -12.75 -23.28
C ASP A 399 -0.89 -11.79 -24.31
N ASP A 400 -1.53 -10.64 -24.60
CA ASP A 400 -1.03 -9.54 -25.47
C ASP A 400 -0.55 -8.31 -24.68
N LEU A 401 -0.22 -8.49 -23.39
CA LEU A 401 0.21 -7.40 -22.51
C LEU A 401 1.35 -6.56 -23.12
N SER A 402 2.28 -7.17 -23.85
CA SER A 402 3.39 -6.49 -24.51
C SER A 402 2.98 -5.41 -25.51
N GLU A 403 1.81 -5.51 -26.15
CA GLU A 403 1.30 -4.52 -27.11
C GLU A 403 0.58 -3.34 -26.43
N LEU A 404 0.17 -3.51 -25.17
CA LEU A 404 -0.46 -2.48 -24.34
C LEU A 404 0.56 -1.59 -23.62
N PHE A 405 1.83 -1.95 -23.71
CA PHE A 405 2.94 -1.27 -23.09
C PHE A 405 3.72 -0.44 -24.12
N ILE A 406 4.00 0.83 -23.79
CA ILE A 406 5.04 1.56 -24.52
C ILE A 406 6.37 0.82 -24.34
N LYS A 407 7.27 0.93 -25.32
CA LYS A 407 8.56 0.20 -25.35
C LYS A 407 9.38 0.32 -24.04
N ASP A 408 9.18 1.42 -23.31
CA ASP A 408 9.87 1.75 -22.05
C ASP A 408 8.91 1.77 -20.84
N CYS A 409 7.89 0.90 -20.80
CA CYS A 409 6.98 0.80 -19.66
C CYS A 409 7.64 0.09 -18.45
N TRP A 410 7.07 0.27 -17.25
CA TRP A 410 7.52 -0.37 -16.02
C TRP A 410 6.38 -1.09 -15.31
N TRP A 411 6.70 -2.23 -14.69
CA TRP A 411 5.77 -3.17 -14.02
C TRP A 411 6.35 -3.53 -12.62
N ARG A 412 5.51 -3.70 -11.58
CA ARG A 412 5.85 -3.44 -10.14
C ARG A 412 6.23 -4.70 -9.34
N ASP A 413 7.12 -4.64 -8.31
CA ASP A 413 7.48 -5.78 -7.41
C ASP A 413 7.97 -5.43 -5.92
N ILE A 414 7.47 -5.98 -4.76
CA ILE A 414 7.89 -5.70 -3.29
C ILE A 414 7.90 -6.83 -2.15
N LEU A 415 8.91 -6.90 -1.25
CA LEU A 415 8.95 -7.69 0.03
C LEU A 415 9.36 -6.86 1.28
N SER A 416 8.87 -7.16 2.51
CA SER A 416 9.34 -6.55 3.80
C SER A 416 9.28 -7.44 5.07
N PHE A 417 10.37 -7.52 5.88
CA PHE A 417 10.52 -7.50 7.39
C PHE A 417 11.84 -8.15 7.92
N SER A 418 12.69 -7.49 8.75
CA SER A 418 13.19 -7.94 10.12
C SER A 418 14.49 -7.30 10.79
N TRP A 419 14.34 -6.81 12.06
CA TRP A 419 15.15 -6.86 13.35
C TRP A 419 16.58 -6.23 13.63
N ASP A 420 16.88 -6.02 14.94
CA ASP A 420 17.74 -5.04 15.70
C ASP A 420 19.30 -5.14 15.63
N CYS A 421 20.05 -4.01 15.77
CA CYS A 421 21.52 -3.91 15.56
C CYS A 421 22.31 -3.23 16.72
N THR A 422 23.36 -3.88 17.28
CA THR A 422 24.35 -3.25 18.20
C THR A 422 25.76 -3.18 17.59
N THR A 423 26.48 -2.07 17.81
CA THR A 423 27.87 -1.85 17.33
C THR A 423 28.85 -1.59 18.49
N LYS A 424 30.04 -2.20 18.48
CA LYS A 424 31.15 -1.96 19.45
C LYS A 424 32.45 -1.60 18.73
N ARG A 425 33.35 -0.85 19.37
CA ARG A 425 34.61 -0.33 18.79
C ARG A 425 35.80 -0.55 19.74
N TYR A 426 36.99 -0.84 19.17
CA TYR A 426 38.30 -1.13 19.80
C TYR A 426 38.53 -2.56 20.35
N GLN A 427 39.78 -3.05 20.29
CA GLN A 427 40.18 -4.45 20.51
C GLN A 427 40.04 -4.93 21.97
N ASP A 428 40.45 -4.12 22.96
CA ASP A 428 40.42 -4.48 24.38
C ASP A 428 38.98 -4.60 24.93
N ASN A 429 38.05 -3.85 24.35
CA ASN A 429 36.62 -3.90 24.64
C ASN A 429 35.97 -5.17 24.08
N PHE A 430 36.51 -5.71 22.98
CA PHE A 430 36.04 -6.94 22.35
C PHE A 430 36.51 -8.17 23.12
N GLY A 431 37.80 -8.20 23.52
CA GLY A 431 38.38 -9.30 24.29
C GLY A 431 37.80 -9.43 25.70
N SER A 432 37.61 -8.30 26.39
CA SER A 432 36.96 -8.28 27.71
C SER A 432 35.49 -8.71 27.63
N PHE A 433 34.76 -8.26 26.60
CA PHE A 433 33.38 -8.66 26.35
C PHE A 433 33.25 -10.17 26.12
N LEU A 434 34.08 -10.73 25.24
CA LEU A 434 34.08 -12.17 24.95
C LEU A 434 34.56 -13.02 26.15
N ASN A 435 35.58 -12.59 26.89
CA ASN A 435 36.12 -13.33 28.04
C ASN A 435 35.25 -13.22 29.30
N SER A 436 34.44 -12.16 29.43
CA SER A 436 33.44 -12.01 30.50
C SER A 436 32.19 -12.87 30.26
N SER A 437 32.00 -13.35 29.03
CA SER A 437 30.92 -14.27 28.71
C SER A 437 31.22 -15.65 29.31
N SER A 438 30.36 -16.10 30.22
CA SER A 438 30.36 -17.50 30.68
C SER A 438 29.80 -18.47 29.63
N LYS A 439 29.39 -17.96 28.47
CA LYS A 439 28.67 -18.70 27.42
C LYS A 439 29.61 -19.09 26.29
N THR A 440 29.59 -20.36 25.95
CA THR A 440 30.47 -20.96 24.92
C THR A 440 29.78 -21.00 23.57
N VAL A 441 30.48 -20.54 22.54
CA VAL A 441 30.14 -20.76 21.13
C VAL A 441 30.56 -22.17 20.73
N ARG A 442 29.71 -22.91 19.99
CA ARG A 442 29.95 -24.30 19.58
C ARG A 442 29.75 -24.47 18.08
N ASN A 443 30.32 -25.54 17.52
CA ASN A 443 30.12 -25.92 16.11
C ASN A 443 30.32 -24.78 15.10
N LEU A 444 31.29 -23.90 15.38
CA LEU A 444 31.67 -22.81 14.48
C LEU A 444 32.14 -23.39 13.15
N LYS A 445 31.46 -23.05 12.06
CA LYS A 445 31.75 -23.53 10.71
C LYS A 445 31.79 -22.36 9.75
N VAL A 446 32.86 -22.30 8.96
CA VAL A 446 32.96 -21.36 7.86
C VAL A 446 31.99 -21.82 6.77
N CYS A 447 31.26 -20.87 6.17
CA CYS A 447 30.40 -21.20 5.04
C CYS A 447 31.29 -21.45 3.80
N GLU A 448 31.23 -22.63 3.18
CA GLU A 448 32.12 -22.99 2.06
C GLU A 448 31.46 -22.88 0.68
N LEU A 449 30.14 -22.64 0.65
CA LEU A 449 29.33 -22.70 -0.55
C LEU A 449 28.73 -21.33 -0.90
N GLY A 450 28.73 -21.02 -2.21
CA GLY A 450 28.15 -19.80 -2.74
C GLY A 450 28.90 -18.52 -2.34
N GLY A 451 28.23 -17.36 -2.43
CA GLY A 451 28.81 -16.01 -2.24
C GLY A 451 29.22 -15.65 -0.81
N LEU A 452 29.18 -16.59 0.12
CA LEU A 452 29.53 -16.41 1.54
C LEU A 452 30.79 -17.19 1.95
N LYS A 453 31.42 -17.85 0.97
CA LYS A 453 32.76 -18.43 1.09
C LYS A 453 33.82 -17.35 1.29
N PRO A 454 34.98 -17.70 1.87
CA PRO A 454 36.06 -16.74 2.03
C PRO A 454 36.50 -16.13 0.70
N VAL A 455 36.54 -14.81 0.65
CA VAL A 455 36.97 -14.05 -0.53
C VAL A 455 37.88 -12.90 -0.15
N LEU A 456 38.86 -12.61 -1.01
CA LEU A 456 39.73 -11.45 -0.87
C LEU A 456 39.02 -10.21 -1.45
N VAL A 457 38.96 -9.14 -0.67
CA VAL A 457 38.26 -7.90 -1.01
C VAL A 457 39.24 -6.74 -0.87
N GLN A 458 39.40 -5.94 -1.92
CA GLN A 458 40.25 -4.74 -1.90
C GLN A 458 39.40 -3.52 -1.53
N TRP A 459 39.77 -2.82 -0.44
CA TRP A 459 38.97 -1.69 0.06
C TRP A 459 39.85 -0.74 0.88
N ALA A 460 39.65 0.57 0.71
CA ALA A 460 40.47 1.64 1.31
C ALA A 460 42.00 1.54 1.05
N GLY A 461 42.40 0.94 -0.08
CA GLY A 461 43.81 0.78 -0.48
C GLY A 461 44.53 -0.42 0.13
N GLN A 462 43.83 -1.30 0.85
CA GLN A 462 44.36 -2.53 1.45
C GLN A 462 43.52 -3.77 1.09
N ALA A 463 44.15 -4.95 1.25
CA ALA A 463 43.55 -6.25 0.99
C ALA A 463 42.95 -6.87 2.27
N TRP A 464 41.68 -7.24 2.20
CA TRP A 464 40.90 -7.80 3.31
C TRP A 464 40.39 -9.19 2.96
N VAL A 465 40.13 -10.05 3.94
CA VAL A 465 39.42 -11.32 3.73
C VAL A 465 38.03 -11.22 4.36
N GLN A 466 36.97 -11.48 3.59
CA GLN A 466 35.61 -11.51 4.10
C GLN A 466 35.04 -12.93 3.99
N THR A 467 34.41 -13.42 5.06
CA THR A 467 33.72 -14.73 5.05
C THR A 467 32.54 -14.75 6.01
N ALA A 468 31.54 -15.57 5.70
CA ALA A 468 30.49 -15.90 6.66
C ALA A 468 30.81 -17.18 7.43
N PHE A 469 30.19 -17.34 8.59
CA PHE A 469 30.27 -18.52 9.44
C PHE A 469 28.95 -18.77 10.16
N THR A 470 28.74 -20.00 10.62
CA THR A 470 27.62 -20.41 11.48
C THR A 470 28.17 -20.94 12.79
N PHE A 471 27.41 -20.86 13.87
CA PHE A 471 27.77 -21.43 15.16
C PHE A 471 26.54 -21.63 16.03
N ASP A 472 26.66 -22.47 17.04
CA ASP A 472 25.59 -22.70 18.01
C ASP A 472 25.90 -21.89 19.27
N ALA A 473 24.88 -21.20 19.79
CA ALA A 473 24.87 -20.57 21.10
C ALA A 473 24.01 -21.40 22.08
N GLU A 474 24.15 -21.16 23.38
CA GLU A 474 23.41 -21.90 24.42
C GLU A 474 21.89 -21.96 24.18
N HIS A 475 21.33 -20.90 23.63
CA HIS A 475 19.90 -20.75 23.42
C HIS A 475 19.47 -20.89 21.97
N GLY A 476 20.36 -21.16 21.01
CA GLY A 476 19.97 -21.14 19.60
C GLY A 476 21.09 -21.26 18.57
N ASP A 477 20.72 -21.51 17.33
CA ASP A 477 21.63 -21.57 16.19
C ASP A 477 21.88 -20.15 15.67
N CYS A 478 23.13 -19.82 15.29
CA CYS A 478 23.58 -18.47 14.97
C CYS A 478 24.38 -18.43 13.66
N ARG A 479 24.43 -17.24 13.05
CA ARG A 479 25.25 -16.96 11.86
C ARG A 479 26.05 -15.68 12.06
N GLY A 480 27.16 -15.52 11.34
CA GLY A 480 27.94 -14.30 11.38
C GLY A 480 28.71 -14.04 10.09
N LEU A 481 29.18 -12.80 9.95
CA LEU A 481 30.04 -12.34 8.88
C LEU A 481 31.26 -11.67 9.50
N VAL A 482 32.45 -12.07 9.10
CA VAL A 482 33.70 -11.46 9.54
C VAL A 482 34.47 -10.88 8.35
N ARG A 483 35.04 -9.70 8.55
CA ARG A 483 36.05 -9.11 7.68
C ARG A 483 37.36 -8.99 8.44
N LEU A 484 38.41 -9.57 7.86
CA LEU A 484 39.76 -9.67 8.39
C LEU A 484 40.68 -8.72 7.62
N GLU A 485 41.48 -7.95 8.34
CA GLU A 485 42.56 -7.12 7.80
C GLU A 485 43.83 -7.94 7.68
N ASN A 486 44.56 -7.74 6.59
CA ASN A 486 45.90 -8.28 6.47
C ASN A 486 46.92 -7.27 6.97
N GLU A 487 47.40 -7.46 8.19
CA GLU A 487 48.58 -6.72 8.65
C GLU A 487 49.84 -7.26 7.93
N ALA A 488 50.97 -6.56 8.08
CA ALA A 488 52.24 -7.01 7.52
C ALA A 488 52.55 -8.45 7.96
N ASP A 489 53.16 -9.21 7.04
CA ASP A 489 53.55 -10.61 7.24
C ASP A 489 52.39 -11.61 7.33
N MET A 490 51.26 -11.30 6.66
CA MET A 490 50.16 -12.23 6.39
C MET A 490 49.33 -12.65 7.62
N ASN A 491 49.37 -11.86 8.69
CA ASN A 491 48.57 -12.11 9.88
C ASN A 491 47.18 -11.47 9.76
N LEU A 492 46.17 -12.31 9.58
CA LEU A 492 44.78 -11.89 9.42
C LEU A 492 44.12 -11.64 10.79
N LYS A 493 43.77 -10.38 11.06
CA LYS A 493 43.04 -9.98 12.28
C LYS A 493 41.63 -9.51 11.97
N SER A 494 40.66 -9.82 12.82
CA SER A 494 39.27 -9.40 12.60
C SER A 494 39.09 -7.90 12.82
N TRP A 495 38.73 -7.21 11.75
CA TRP A 495 38.42 -5.78 11.76
C TRP A 495 36.94 -5.50 12.02
N LYS A 496 36.06 -6.38 11.51
CA LYS A 496 34.62 -6.30 11.78
C LYS A 496 34.03 -7.70 11.86
N VAL A 497 33.22 -7.94 12.89
CA VAL A 497 32.45 -9.18 13.04
C VAL A 497 30.99 -8.80 13.27
N PHE A 498 30.10 -9.41 12.51
CA PHE A 498 28.66 -9.38 12.70
C PHE A 498 28.19 -10.77 13.07
N THR A 499 27.24 -10.85 13.99
CA THR A 499 26.60 -12.11 14.36
C THR A 499 25.11 -11.88 14.58
N GLU A 500 24.31 -12.82 14.12
CA GLU A 500 22.86 -12.89 14.27
C GLU A 500 22.48 -14.23 14.92
N LEU A 501 21.46 -14.21 15.78
CA LEU A 501 20.81 -15.42 16.30
C LEU A 501 19.72 -15.82 15.30
N GLN A 502 19.89 -16.97 14.67
CA GLN A 502 19.03 -17.46 13.60
C GLN A 502 17.79 -18.20 14.13
N GLU A 503 17.91 -18.96 15.23
CA GLU A 503 16.83 -19.80 15.76
C GLU A 503 17.00 -20.08 17.28
N LEU A 504 15.95 -20.29 18.10
CA LEU A 504 16.05 -20.57 19.55
C LEU A 504 15.83 -22.07 19.93
N HIS A 505 16.68 -22.67 20.78
CA HIS A 505 16.57 -24.06 21.26
C HIS A 505 15.29 -24.39 22.07
N PRO A 506 14.80 -23.54 22.99
CA PRO A 506 13.53 -23.79 23.68
C PRO A 506 12.33 -23.81 22.73
N GLN A 507 12.46 -23.16 21.57
CA GLN A 507 11.46 -23.19 20.51
C GLN A 507 11.33 -24.63 19.95
N LYS A 508 12.47 -25.31 19.70
CA LYS A 508 12.50 -26.74 19.33
C LYS A 508 11.86 -27.66 20.39
N HIS A 509 12.09 -27.40 21.69
CA HIS A 509 11.50 -28.21 22.77
C HIS A 509 10.02 -27.88 23.08
N LEU A 510 9.58 -26.63 22.90
CA LEU A 510 8.18 -26.21 23.05
C LEU A 510 7.34 -26.70 21.88
N GLU A 511 7.89 -26.69 20.67
CA GLU A 511 7.27 -27.30 19.49
C GLU A 511 7.15 -28.81 19.67
N ALA A 512 8.19 -29.49 20.19
CA ALA A 512 8.10 -30.92 20.51
C ALA A 512 7.07 -31.24 21.62
N ARG A 513 6.88 -30.36 22.62
CA ARG A 513 5.90 -30.55 23.71
C ARG A 513 4.47 -30.19 23.33
N ARG A 514 4.27 -29.18 22.47
CA ARG A 514 2.94 -28.83 21.92
C ARG A 514 2.36 -29.97 21.08
N VAL A 515 3.21 -30.81 20.50
CA VAL A 515 2.82 -32.01 19.76
C VAL A 515 2.40 -33.18 20.69
N GLN A 516 2.57 -33.10 22.02
CA GLN A 516 2.43 -34.27 22.93
C GLN A 516 1.41 -34.20 24.10
N SER A 517 0.52 -33.21 24.26
CA SER A 517 -0.46 -33.26 25.39
C SER A 517 -1.90 -32.79 25.10
N PRO A 518 -2.86 -33.73 25.08
CA PRO A 518 -4.31 -33.50 25.14
C PRO A 518 -4.99 -34.12 26.40
N ALA A 519 -5.86 -33.37 27.08
CA ALA A 519 -6.96 -33.83 27.97
C ALA A 519 -6.68 -34.90 29.07
N ALA A 520 -6.82 -34.51 30.35
CA ALA A 520 -7.18 -35.46 31.41
C ALA A 520 -8.15 -34.82 32.44
N ALA A 521 -9.43 -35.19 32.30
CA ALA A 521 -10.47 -35.32 33.34
C ALA A 521 -10.92 -34.03 34.07
N GLN A 522 -12.05 -33.40 33.75
CA GLN A 522 -13.42 -33.87 34.07
C GLN A 522 -13.52 -34.73 35.36
N LYS A 523 -14.00 -34.16 36.48
CA LYS A 523 -15.17 -34.62 37.27
C LYS A 523 -15.31 -33.89 38.63
N SER A 524 -16.54 -33.40 38.86
CA SER A 524 -17.29 -32.91 40.05
C SER A 524 -16.98 -33.55 41.43
N PRO A 525 -17.46 -32.99 42.57
CA PRO A 525 -18.56 -32.02 42.75
C PRO A 525 -18.16 -30.57 43.05
#